data_AF-A0A358B960-F1
#
_entry.id   AF-A0A358B960-F1
#
_cell.length_a   1.000
_cell.length_b   1.000
_cell.length_c   1.000
_cell.angle_alpha   90.00
_cell.angle_beta   90.00
_cell.angle_gamma   90.00
#
_symmetry.space_group_name_H-M   'P 1'
#
loop_
_entity.id
_entity.type
_entity.pdbx_description
1 polymer ?
#
loop_
_entity_poly.entity_id
_entity_poly.type
_entity_poly.pdbx_seq_one_letter_code
_entity_poly.pdbx_strand_id
1 'polypeptide(L)'
;MIDPTDWFDTPKSILLAVLRVLWWLAWDVCVQTVGWSIGWCVLRVLTLGRYPEERLGGVDEASSGTAIVVELVGLVVLAAGIWGLAGALP
;
A
#
# COMPACT_ATOMS: atom_id res chain seq x y z
N MET A 1 -41.07 -17.33 -9.62
CA MET A 1 -40.51 -17.93 -10.85
C MET A 1 -39.02 -17.69 -10.77
N ILE A 2 -38.23 -18.71 -10.45
CA ILE A 2 -36.76 -18.58 -10.31
C ILE A 2 -36.21 -18.51 -11.73
N ASP A 3 -35.50 -17.42 -12.05
CA ASP A 3 -34.94 -17.17 -13.38
C ASP A 3 -33.61 -17.94 -13.53
N PRO A 4 -33.39 -18.74 -14.58
CA PRO A 4 -32.14 -19.50 -14.75
C PRO A 4 -30.86 -18.65 -14.75
N THR A 5 -30.96 -17.34 -15.00
CA THR A 5 -29.86 -16.37 -14.92
C THR A 5 -29.39 -16.08 -13.48
N ASP A 6 -30.27 -16.17 -12.47
CA ASP A 6 -29.93 -15.93 -11.06
C ASP A 6 -28.86 -16.91 -10.54
N TRP A 7 -28.84 -18.12 -11.10
CA TRP A 7 -27.86 -19.16 -10.79
C TRP A 7 -26.43 -18.77 -11.18
N PHE A 8 -26.26 -17.95 -12.23
CA PHE A 8 -24.96 -17.49 -12.71
C PHE A 8 -24.59 -16.10 -12.22
N ASP A 9 -25.56 -15.27 -11.83
CA ASP A 9 -25.29 -13.90 -11.37
C ASP A 9 -24.94 -13.83 -9.88
N THR A 10 -25.48 -14.75 -9.08
CA THR A 10 -25.11 -14.92 -7.67
C THR A 10 -23.62 -15.29 -7.48
N PRO A 11 -23.02 -16.26 -8.18
CA PRO A 11 -21.60 -16.57 -8.02
C PRO A 11 -20.69 -15.45 -8.55
N LYS A 12 -21.08 -14.73 -9.61
CA LYS A 12 -20.32 -13.57 -10.11
C LYS A 12 -20.27 -12.44 -9.10
N SER A 13 -21.40 -12.13 -8.45
CA SER A 13 -21.44 -11.06 -7.44
C SER A 13 -20.59 -11.39 -6.21
N ILE A 14 -20.61 -12.65 -5.76
CA ILE A 14 -19.73 -13.14 -4.70
C ILE A 14 -18.25 -13.02 -5.11
N LEU A 15 -17.90 -13.45 -6.34
CA LEU A 15 -16.53 -13.33 -6.84
C LEU A 15 -16.06 -11.88 -6.90
N LEU A 16 -16.90 -10.96 -7.37
CA LEU A 16 -16.60 -9.53 -7.40
C LEU A 16 -16.38 -8.97 -5.99
N ALA A 17 -17.20 -9.39 -5.01
CA ALA A 17 -17.03 -8.98 -3.62
C ALA A 17 -15.69 -9.47 -3.05
N VAL A 18 -15.33 -10.74 -3.28
CA VAL A 18 -14.03 -11.29 -2.86
C VAL A 18 -12.88 -10.52 -3.51
N LEU A 19 -12.94 -10.29 -4.82
CA LEU A 19 -11.91 -9.55 -5.53
C LEU A 19 -11.79 -8.11 -5.01
N ARG A 20 -12.91 -7.48 -4.64
CA ARG A 20 -12.93 -6.13 -4.06
C ARG A 20 -12.27 -6.07 -2.69
N VAL A 21 -12.46 -7.10 -1.86
CA VAL A 21 -11.80 -7.25 -0.56
C VAL A 21 -10.30 -7.49 -0.76
N LEU A 22 -9.91 -8.37 -1.67
CA LEU A 22 -8.50 -8.60 -2.00
C LEU A 22 -7.82 -7.34 -2.53
N TRP A 23 -8.52 -6.57 -3.36
CA TRP A 23 -8.03 -5.27 -3.83
C TRP A 23 -7.81 -4.28 -2.69
N TRP A 24 -8.78 -4.20 -1.76
CA TRP A 24 -8.65 -3.35 -0.57
C TRP A 24 -7.48 -3.79 0.31
N LEU A 25 -7.32 -5.09 0.54
CA LEU A 25 -6.22 -5.66 1.30
C LEU A 25 -4.86 -5.42 0.63
N ALA A 26 -4.79 -5.55 -0.70
CA ALA A 26 -3.58 -5.26 -1.45
C ALA A 26 -3.18 -3.79 -1.32
N TRP A 27 -4.15 -2.87 -1.35
CA TRP A 27 -3.88 -1.45 -1.10
C TRP A 27 -3.35 -1.22 0.33
N ASP A 28 -4.01 -1.80 1.32
CA ASP A 28 -3.64 -1.69 2.73
C ASP A 28 -2.22 -2.20 3.02
N VAL A 29 -1.88 -3.38 2.49
CA VAL A 29 -0.55 -3.97 2.69
C VAL A 29 0.51 -3.26 1.83
N CYS A 30 0.28 -3.08 0.53
CA CYS A 30 1.31 -2.58 -0.38
C CYS A 30 1.55 -1.07 -0.26
N VAL A 31 0.51 -0.29 -0.01
CA VAL A 31 0.63 1.17 0.05
C VAL A 31 0.85 1.61 1.48
N GLN A 32 -0.09 1.30 2.38
CA GLN A 32 0.03 1.76 3.77
C GLN A 32 1.17 1.05 4.46
N THR A 33 1.16 -0.29 4.55
CA THR A 33 2.19 -0.99 5.35
C THR A 33 3.59 -0.87 4.73
N VAL A 34 3.76 -1.22 3.45
CA VAL A 34 5.09 -1.22 2.80
C VAL A 34 5.58 0.20 2.51
N GLY A 35 4.72 1.07 1.96
CA GLY A 35 5.06 2.46 1.70
C GLY A 35 5.45 3.19 2.99
N TRP A 36 4.65 3.07 4.06
CA TRP A 36 4.98 3.65 5.35
C TRP A 36 6.29 3.09 5.90
N SER A 37 6.48 1.78 5.92
CA SER A 37 7.68 1.16 6.50
C SER A 37 8.97 1.64 5.82
N ILE A 38 8.98 1.68 4.49
CA ILE A 38 10.15 2.14 3.72
C ILE A 38 10.32 3.64 3.89
N GLY A 39 9.26 4.42 3.70
CA GLY A 39 9.29 5.87 3.79
C GLY A 39 9.71 6.36 5.16
N TRP A 40 9.19 5.73 6.22
CA TRP A 40 9.53 6.00 7.61
C TRP A 40 11.03 5.79 7.83
N CYS A 41 11.58 4.65 7.40
CA CYS A 41 13.01 4.37 7.53
C CYS A 41 13.86 5.41 6.79
N VAL A 42 13.50 5.72 5.54
CA VAL A 42 14.24 6.68 4.70
C VAL A 42 14.22 8.08 5.31
N LEU A 43 13.03 8.58 5.65
CA LEU A 43 12.88 9.92 6.19
C LEU A 43 13.55 10.06 7.55
N ARG A 44 13.52 9.01 8.37
CA ARG A 44 14.20 9.01 9.67
C ARG A 44 15.71 9.04 9.52
N VAL A 45 16.27 8.36 8.53
CA VAL A 45 17.69 8.46 8.19
C VAL A 45 18.03 9.86 7.67
N LEU A 46 17.23 10.41 6.75
CA LEU A 46 17.48 11.73 6.15
C LEU A 46 17.33 12.89 7.14
N THR A 47 16.42 12.77 8.11
CA THR A 47 16.14 13.81 9.10
C THR A 47 16.84 13.58 10.44
N LEU A 48 17.79 12.63 10.50
CA LEU A 48 18.54 12.29 11.72
C LEU A 48 17.63 11.94 12.91
N GLY A 49 16.55 11.21 12.64
CA GLY A 49 15.61 10.76 13.66
C GLY A 49 14.47 11.73 13.98
N ARG A 50 14.40 12.89 13.30
CA ARG A 50 13.43 13.95 13.62
C ARG A 50 12.05 13.75 13.02
N TYR A 51 11.94 13.09 11.87
CA TYR A 51 10.68 12.87 11.16
C TYR A 51 10.65 11.49 10.49
N PRO A 52 9.49 10.79 10.46
CA PRO A 52 8.23 11.12 11.16
C PRO A 52 8.33 10.94 12.70
N GLU A 53 7.47 11.64 13.44
CA GLU A 53 7.43 11.60 14.92
C GLU A 53 6.80 10.29 15.42
N GLU A 54 5.89 9.74 14.61
CA GLU A 54 5.14 8.52 14.86
C GLU A 54 6.04 7.28 14.79
N ARG A 55 5.61 6.20 15.42
CA ARG A 55 6.35 4.93 15.42
C ARG A 55 6.20 4.21 14.08
N LEU A 56 7.09 3.26 13.80
CA LEU A 56 7.03 2.47 12.56
C LEU A 56 5.70 1.72 12.39
N GLY A 57 5.03 1.32 13.49
CA GLY A 57 3.68 0.75 13.46
C GLY A 57 2.54 1.74 13.70
N GLY A 58 2.83 3.04 13.79
CA GLY A 58 1.86 4.09 14.16
C GLY A 58 1.26 4.80 12.95
N VAL A 59 1.05 4.12 11.82
CA VAL A 59 0.45 4.75 10.63
C VAL A 59 -0.94 5.30 10.92
N ASP A 60 -1.70 4.60 11.77
CA ASP A 60 -3.05 5.00 12.23
C ASP A 60 -3.03 6.21 13.18
N GLU A 61 -1.88 6.46 13.83
CA GLU A 61 -1.67 7.60 14.74
C GLU A 61 -1.20 8.85 13.99
N ALA A 62 -0.68 8.67 12.77
CA ALA A 62 -0.18 9.75 11.95
C ALA A 62 -1.31 10.58 11.35
N SER A 63 -1.06 11.88 11.19
CA SER A 63 -1.98 12.71 10.41
C SER A 63 -2.09 12.16 8.97
N SER A 64 -3.28 12.20 8.35
CA SER A 64 -3.44 11.66 6.99
C SER A 64 -2.49 12.31 5.98
N GLY A 65 -2.12 13.57 6.18
CA GLY A 65 -1.11 14.25 5.36
C GLY A 65 0.30 13.67 5.56
N THR A 66 0.70 13.43 6.81
CA THR A 66 1.97 12.76 7.15
C THR A 66 2.02 11.35 6.55
N ALA A 67 0.97 10.55 6.75
CA ALA A 67 0.85 9.20 6.22
C ALA A 67 1.08 9.16 4.70
N ILE A 68 0.34 10.00 3.95
CA ILE A 68 0.46 10.08 2.49
C ILE A 68 1.89 10.46 2.06
N VAL A 69 2.50 11.46 2.70
CA VAL A 69 3.86 11.90 2.34
C VAL A 69 4.88 10.79 2.60
N VAL A 70 4.83 10.15 3.76
CA VAL A 70 5.75 9.07 4.14
C VAL A 70 5.57 7.88 3.20
N GLU A 71 4.32 7.45 2.95
CA GLU A 71 4.00 6.35 2.04
C GLU A 71 4.51 6.62 0.62
N LEU A 72 4.26 7.82 0.08
CA LEU A 72 4.73 8.22 -1.24
C LEU A 72 6.25 8.19 -1.34
N VAL A 73 6.96 8.70 -0.32
CA VAL A 73 8.42 8.62 -0.28
C VAL A 73 8.89 7.17 -0.29
N GLY A 74 8.25 6.29 0.49
CA GLY A 74 8.57 4.87 0.50
C GLY A 74 8.38 4.19 -0.86
N LEU A 75 7.24 4.44 -1.51
CA LEU A 75 6.94 3.91 -2.84
C LEU A 75 7.90 4.44 -3.91
N VAL A 76 8.25 5.73 -3.87
CA VAL A 76 9.22 6.31 -4.80
C VAL A 76 10.60 5.70 -4.60
N VAL A 77 11.05 5.50 -3.36
CA VAL A 77 12.34 4.86 -3.08
C VAL A 77 12.35 3.41 -3.54
N LEU A 78 11.26 2.67 -3.31
CA LEU A 78 11.13 1.30 -3.80
C LEU A 78 11.19 1.24 -5.33
N ALA A 79 10.43 2.10 -6.01
CA ALA A 79 10.41 2.18 -7.46
C ALA A 79 11.77 2.58 -8.04
N ALA A 80 12.44 3.57 -7.42
CA ALA A 80 13.78 4.01 -7.82
C ALA A 80 14.82 2.90 -7.62
N GLY A 81 14.73 2.14 -6.52
CA GLY A 81 15.60 1.00 -6.26
C GLY A 81 15.42 -0.12 -7.30
N ILE A 82 14.18 -0.46 -7.64
CA ILE A 82 13.88 -1.44 -8.70
C ILE A 82 14.40 -0.94 -10.04
N TRP A 83 14.10 0.31 -10.41
CA TRP A 83 14.53 0.87 -11.69
C TRP A 83 16.06 0.92 -11.81
N GLY A 84 16.75 1.35 -10.75
CA GLY A 84 18.21 1.40 -10.72
C GLY A 84 18.84 0.01 -10.85
N LEU A 85 18.28 -1.02 -10.19
CA LEU A 85 18.78 -2.39 -10.29
C LEU A 85 18.41 -3.06 -11.61
N ALA A 86 17.21 -2.81 -12.13
CA ALA A 86 16.76 -3.32 -13.42
C ALA A 86 17.57 -2.74 -14.59
N GLY A 87 17.96 -1.45 -14.49
CA GLY A 87 18.89 -0.83 -15.44
C GLY A 87 20.36 -1.21 -15.23
N ALA A 88 20.70 -1.80 -14.08
CA ALA A 88 22.04 -2.30 -13.76
C ALA A 88 22.22 -3.81 -14.01
N LEU A 89 21.15 -4.51 -14.41
CA LEU A 89 21.22 -5.89 -14.88
C LEU A 89 21.68 -5.89 -16.35
N PRO A 90 22.83 -6.51 -16.67
CA PRO A 90 23.37 -6.56 -18.04
C PRO A 90 22.49 -7.38 -18.99
#